data_AF-A0A0K0JKQ6-F1
#
_entry.id   AF-A0A0K0JKQ6-F1
#
_cell.length_a   1.000
_cell.length_b   1.000
_cell.length_c   1.000
_cell.angle_alpha   90.00
_cell.angle_beta   90.00
_cell.angle_gamma   90.00
#
_symmetry.space_group_name_H-M   'P 1'
#
loop_
_entity.id
_entity.type
_entity.pdbx_description
1 polymer ?
#
loop_
_entity_poly.entity_id
_entity_poly.type
_entity_poly.pdbx_seq_one_letter_code
_entity_poly.pdbx_strand_id
1 'polypeptide(L)'
;MLLSWIRLAVKRTDLRPLHKRIFTDNVLDKMYRTTVVVLIGGALCMTSVALVNVMMYYKVVKPIREADRERLEKDLIEADEAGFSLKI
;
A
#
# COMPACT_ATOMS: atom_id res chain seq x y z
N MET A 1 -10.08 12.38 27.19
CA MET A 1 -8.95 11.52 27.64
C MET A 1 -8.92 11.29 29.15
N LEU A 2 -9.10 12.32 29.99
CA LEU A 2 -9.09 12.23 31.47
C LEU A 2 -9.96 11.10 32.07
N LEU A 3 -11.19 10.90 31.57
CA LEU A 3 -12.10 9.86 32.08
C LEU A 3 -11.56 8.43 31.93
N SER A 4 -10.72 8.18 30.91
CA SER A 4 -10.11 6.85 30.69
C SER A 4 -9.05 6.54 31.76
N TRP A 5 -8.28 7.56 32.18
CA TRP A 5 -7.27 7.41 33.23
C TRP A 5 -7.92 7.13 34.59
N ILE A 6 -9.00 7.84 34.90
CA ILE A 6 -9.76 7.67 36.14
C ILE A 6 -10.32 6.24 36.22
N ARG A 7 -10.91 5.71 35.14
CA ARG A 7 -11.39 4.31 35.10
C ARG A 7 -10.26 3.29 35.23
N LEU A 8 -9.07 3.58 34.72
CA LEU A 8 -7.90 2.69 34.86
C LEU A 8 -7.38 2.64 36.31
N ALA A 9 -7.54 3.74 37.04
CA ALA A 9 -7.13 3.91 38.43
C ALA A 9 -8.13 3.35 39.47
N VAL A 10 -9.37 3.04 39.07
CA VAL A 10 -10.34 2.38 39.97
C VAL A 10 -9.78 1.02 40.42
N LYS A 11 -9.74 0.82 41.74
CA LYS A 11 -9.32 -0.42 42.40
C LYS A 11 -10.10 -1.61 41.81
N ARG A 12 -9.39 -2.51 41.12
CA ARG A 12 -10.00 -3.58 40.31
C ARG A 12 -10.60 -4.67 41.22
N THR A 13 -11.87 -5.01 41.02
CA THR A 13 -12.60 -6.00 41.83
C THR A 13 -12.38 -7.46 41.40
N ASP A 14 -11.97 -7.72 40.15
CA ASP A 14 -11.70 -9.10 39.70
C ASP A 14 -10.29 -9.58 40.05
N LEU A 15 -10.20 -10.77 40.65
CA LEU A 15 -8.97 -11.50 40.99
C LEU A 15 -8.43 -12.39 39.84
N ARG A 16 -9.12 -12.43 38.68
CA ARG A 16 -8.71 -13.28 37.55
C ARG A 16 -7.40 -12.76 36.91
N PRO A 17 -6.51 -13.66 36.43
CA PRO A 17 -5.30 -13.23 35.74
C PRO A 17 -5.65 -12.43 34.48
N LEU A 18 -4.84 -11.40 34.17
CA LEU A 18 -5.16 -10.41 33.13
C LEU A 18 -5.44 -11.02 31.75
N HIS A 19 -4.71 -12.08 31.37
CA HIS A 19 -4.89 -12.75 30.08
C HIS A 19 -6.30 -13.35 29.94
N LYS A 20 -6.78 -14.13 30.92
CA LYS A 20 -8.15 -14.69 30.92
C LYS A 20 -9.23 -13.61 30.97
N ARG A 21 -8.90 -12.41 31.45
CA ARG A 21 -9.84 -11.30 31.59
C ARG A 21 -10.04 -10.53 30.29
N ILE A 22 -8.95 -10.22 29.58
CA ILE A 22 -9.01 -9.48 28.32
C ILE A 22 -9.36 -10.43 27.16
N PHE A 23 -8.77 -11.63 27.15
CA PHE A 23 -9.11 -12.70 26.20
C PHE A 23 -10.26 -13.55 26.75
N THR A 24 -11.43 -12.93 26.92
CA THR A 24 -12.68 -13.70 27.06
C THR A 24 -13.04 -14.25 25.68
N ASP A 25 -13.70 -15.42 25.60
CA ASP A 25 -14.10 -16.05 24.33
C ASP A 25 -14.85 -15.09 23.40
N ASN A 26 -15.77 -14.28 23.95
CA ASN A 26 -16.51 -13.25 23.20
C ASN A 26 -15.59 -12.16 22.61
N VAL A 27 -14.53 -11.78 23.30
CA VAL A 27 -13.56 -10.79 22.81
C VAL A 27 -12.70 -11.41 21.73
N LEU A 28 -12.27 -12.66 21.92
CA LEU A 28 -11.47 -13.38 20.93
C LEU A 28 -12.24 -13.59 19.62
N ASP A 29 -13.50 -14.00 19.70
CA ASP A 29 -14.38 -14.17 18.54
C ASP A 29 -14.61 -12.83 17.81
N LYS A 30 -14.87 -11.76 18.58
CA LYS A 30 -15.01 -10.41 18.01
C LYS A 30 -13.71 -9.96 17.32
N MET A 31 -12.56 -10.15 17.95
CA MET A 31 -11.26 -9.82 17.37
C MET A 31 -11.03 -10.61 16.09
N TYR A 32 -11.25 -11.93 16.10
CA TYR A 32 -11.12 -12.79 14.94
C TYR A 32 -12.01 -12.34 13.78
N ARG A 33 -13.30 -12.10 14.03
CA ARG A 33 -14.22 -11.61 13.01
C ARG A 33 -13.76 -10.26 12.44
N THR A 34 -13.34 -9.33 13.29
CA THR A 34 -12.85 -8.02 12.84
C THR A 34 -11.56 -8.12 12.03
N THR A 35 -10.61 -8.97 12.42
CA THR A 35 -9.36 -9.15 11.70
C THR A 35 -9.59 -9.79 10.34
N VAL A 36 -10.46 -10.80 10.24
CA VAL A 36 -10.83 -11.42 8.95
C VAL A 36 -11.48 -10.40 8.02
N VAL A 37 -12.41 -9.58 8.52
CA VAL A 37 -13.05 -8.53 7.71
C VAL A 37 -12.03 -7.48 7.24
N VAL A 38 -11.11 -7.06 8.12
CA VAL A 38 -10.05 -6.10 7.77
C VAL A 38 -9.06 -6.71 6.77
N LEU A 39 -8.70 -7.99 6.88
CA LEU A 39 -7.83 -8.66 5.94
C LEU A 39 -8.48 -8.77 4.56
N ILE A 40 -9.75 -9.17 4.50
CA ILE A 40 -10.49 -9.27 3.23
C ILE A 40 -10.68 -7.88 2.61
N GLY A 41 -11.13 -6.90 3.40
CA GLY A 41 -11.31 -5.52 2.92
C GLY A 41 -9.99 -4.87 2.51
N GLY A 42 -8.92 -5.13 3.25
CA GLY A 42 -7.57 -4.68 2.94
C GLY A 42 -7.04 -5.29 1.65
N ALA A 43 -7.22 -6.60 1.45
CA ALA A 43 -6.85 -7.28 0.22
C ALA A 43 -7.60 -6.72 -1.00
N LEU A 44 -8.93 -6.53 -0.89
CA LEU A 44 -9.75 -5.93 -1.94
C LEU A 44 -9.34 -4.49 -2.26
N CYS A 45 -9.02 -3.70 -1.24
CA CYS A 45 -8.52 -2.33 -1.43
C CYS A 45 -7.17 -2.34 -2.17
N MET A 46 -6.21 -3.16 -1.73
CA MET A 46 -4.89 -3.28 -2.36
C MET A 46 -4.98 -3.77 -3.81
N THR A 47 -5.82 -4.76 -4.11
CA THR A 47 -6.01 -5.24 -5.48
C THR A 47 -6.66 -4.18 -6.35
N SER A 48 -7.63 -3.41 -5.84
CA SER A 48 -8.26 -2.32 -6.58
C SER A 48 -7.25 -1.21 -6.94
N VAL A 49 -6.42 -0.78 -5.98
CA VAL A 49 -5.39 0.24 -6.20
C VAL A 49 -4.32 -0.26 -7.17
N ALA A 50 -3.88 -1.52 -7.02
CA ALA A 50 -2.93 -2.12 -7.94
C ALA A 50 -3.50 -2.19 -9.37
N LEU A 51 -4.76 -2.59 -9.54
CA LEU A 51 -5.41 -2.68 -10.85
C LEU A 51 -5.55 -1.31 -11.51
N VAL A 52 -5.94 -0.28 -10.74
CA VAL A 52 -6.02 1.10 -11.24
C VAL A 52 -4.64 1.61 -11.66
N ASN A 53 -3.59 1.37 -10.86
CA ASN A 53 -2.23 1.77 -11.20
C ASN A 53 -1.70 1.06 -12.44
N VAL A 54 -1.97 -0.24 -12.59
CA VAL A 54 -1.61 -1.01 -13.79
C VAL A 54 -2.34 -0.47 -15.02
N MET A 55 -3.65 -0.23 -14.91
CA MET A 55 -4.44 0.35 -16.00
C MET A 55 -3.93 1.74 -16.42
N MET A 56 -3.64 2.60 -15.44
CA MET A 56 -3.08 3.93 -15.68
C MET A 56 -1.70 3.84 -16.34
N TYR A 57 -0.85 2.90 -15.89
CA TYR A 57 0.46 2.67 -16.49
C TYR A 57 0.33 2.31 -17.97
N TYR A 58 -0.55 1.38 -18.33
CA TYR A 58 -0.71 0.96 -19.72
C TYR A 58 -1.35 2.03 -20.62
N LYS A 59 -2.28 2.83 -20.11
CA LYS A 59 -2.98 3.84 -20.92
C LYS A 59 -2.24 5.17 -21.04
N VAL A 60 -1.51 5.58 -20.01
CA VAL A 60 -0.92 6.93 -19.93
C VAL A 60 0.59 6.84 -19.97
N VAL A 61 1.19 6.09 -19.05
CA VAL A 61 2.65 6.12 -18.87
C VAL A 61 3.37 5.39 -19.99
N LYS A 62 2.86 4.23 -20.42
CA LYS A 62 3.46 3.42 -21.49
C LYS A 62 3.54 4.16 -22.83
N PRO A 63 2.47 4.75 -23.40
CA PRO A 63 2.57 5.43 -24.69
C PRO A 63 3.46 6.68 -24.66
N ILE A 64 3.49 7.42 -23.53
CA ILE A 64 4.40 8.56 -23.37
C ILE A 64 5.85 8.08 -23.39
N ARG A 65 6.16 7.00 -22.66
CA ARG A 65 7.50 6.41 -22.65
C ARG A 65 7.92 5.84 -23.99
N GLU A 66 6.99 5.30 -24.77
CA GLU A 66 7.26 4.82 -26.12
C GLU A 66 7.57 5.98 -27.07
N ALA A 67 6.78 7.06 -27.04
CA ALA A 67 7.04 8.26 -27.83
C ALA A 67 8.37 8.95 -27.46
N ASP A 68 8.71 9.00 -26.17
CA ASP A 68 9.98 9.55 -25.71
C ASP A 68 11.17 8.67 -26.12
N ARG A 69 11.01 7.33 -26.13
CA ARG A 69 12.03 6.41 -26.63
C ARG A 69 12.27 6.59 -28.12
N GLU A 70 11.21 6.68 -28.92
CA GLU A 70 11.33 6.89 -30.37
C GLU A 70 12.03 8.22 -30.70
N ARG A 71 11.82 9.27 -29.88
CA ARG A 71 12.54 10.54 -30.01
C ARG A 71 14.02 10.41 -29.66
N LEU A 72 14.31 9.79 -28.52
CA LEU A 72 15.70 9.55 -28.09
C LEU A 72 16.47 8.67 -29.08
N GLU A 73 15.84 7.66 -29.67
CA GLU A 73 16.46 6.82 -30.70
C GLU A 73 16.82 7.64 -31.95
N LYS A 74 15.95 8.58 -32.38
CA LYS A 74 16.25 9.48 -33.50
C LYS A 74 17.39 10.44 -33.19
N ASP A 75 17.36 11.08 -32.02
CA ASP A 75 18.40 12.02 -31.59
C ASP A 75 19.77 11.33 -31.47
N LEU A 76 19.80 10.06 -31.01
CA LEU A 76 21.03 9.27 -30.93
C LEU A 76 21.58 8.93 -32.32
N ILE A 77 20.72 8.59 -33.29
CA ILE A 77 21.15 8.31 -34.67
C ILE A 77 21.72 9.57 -35.32
N GLU A 78 21.05 10.72 -35.18
CA GLU A 78 21.53 12.00 -35.74
C GLU A 78 22.87 12.43 -35.10
N ALA A 79 23.01 12.25 -33.79
CA ALA A 79 24.27 12.53 -33.09
C ALA A 79 25.40 11.59 -33.51
N ASP A 80 25.11 10.31 -33.78
CA ASP A 80 26.07 9.34 -34.30
C ASP A 80 26.50 9.71 -35.72
N GLU A 81 25.56 10.03 -36.61
CA GLU A 81 25.83 10.52 -37.96
C GLU A 81 26.68 11.81 -37.95
N ALA A 82 26.37 12.76 -37.06
CA ALA A 82 27.15 13.98 -36.89
C ALA A 82 28.55 13.70 -36.30
N GLY A 83 28.65 12.82 -35.32
CA GLY A 83 29.91 12.39 -34.71
C GLY A 83 30.82 11.64 -35.69
N PHE A 84 30.24 10.88 -36.62
CA PHE A 84 30.97 10.27 -37.74
C PHE A 84 31.35 11.29 -38.80
N SER A 85 30.52 12.31 -39.08
CA SER A 85 30.85 13.36 -40.06
C SER A 85 32.05 14.23 -39.64
N LEU A 86 32.33 14.34 -38.33
CA LEU A 86 33.48 15.07 -37.79
C LEU A 86 34.77 14.25 -37.76
N LYS A 87 34.76 12.97 -38.18
CA LYS A 87 35.98 12.20 -38.43
C LYS A 87 36.43 12.39 -39.88
N ILE A 88 37.07 13.53 -40.15
CA ILE A 88 38.18 13.82 -41.10
C ILE A 88 38.17 15.33 -41.43
#